data_AF-A0A815FUM9-F1
#
_entry.id   AF-A0A815FUM9-F1
#
_cell.length_a   1.000
_cell.length_b   1.000
_cell.length_c   1.000
_cell.angle_alpha   90.00
_cell.angle_beta   90.00
_cell.angle_gamma   90.00
#
_symmetry.space_group_name_H-M   'P 1'
#
loop_
_entity.id
_entity.type
_entity.pdbx_description
1 polymer ?
#
loop_
_entity_poly.entity_id
_entity_poly.type
_entity_poly.pdbx_seq_one_letter_code
_entity_poly.pdbx_strand_id
1 'polypeptide(L)'
;MEMSCLLGQQKLEGKRPPMMPTGRTAVKTARIGYLQRCLMKHFEGLVVNYDLTVRYSDGSVIQFQYGEDGLAVEKCSYLKEEYYPFLIANQSTILRQDEYSCIVDICGSTKEKPIIKTQVQDVRRETA
;
A
#
# COMPACT_ATOMS: atom_id res chain seq x y z
N MET A 1 1.02 14.53 22.17
CA MET A 1 1.99 14.44 23.29
C MET A 1 2.42 12.97 23.29
N GLU A 2 3.35 12.55 22.43
CA GLU A 2 4.76 12.94 22.37
C GLU A 2 5.17 13.35 20.93
N MET A 3 5.33 14.65 20.71
CA MET A 3 5.97 15.24 19.52
C MET A 3 7.32 15.87 19.93
N SER A 4 8.01 15.29 20.92
CA SER A 4 9.25 15.85 21.48
C SER A 4 10.27 14.82 22.00
N CYS A 5 10.05 13.52 21.87
CA CYS A 5 10.95 12.52 22.48
C CYS A 5 11.77 11.79 21.41
N LEU A 6 12.91 12.40 21.06
CA LEU A 6 14.16 11.75 20.66
C LEU A 6 14.04 10.41 19.89
N LEU A 7 13.93 10.48 18.56
CA LEU A 7 14.45 9.38 17.75
C LEU A 7 15.97 9.35 17.98
N GLY A 8 16.40 8.48 18.89
CA GLY A 8 17.80 8.21 19.17
C GLY A 8 18.56 7.96 17.87
N GLN A 9 19.77 8.52 17.81
CA GLN A 9 20.66 8.46 16.63
C GLN A 9 20.69 7.03 16.04
N GLN A 10 20.28 6.88 14.79
CA GLN A 10 20.47 5.63 14.07
C GLN A 10 21.97 5.38 13.88
N LYS A 11 22.45 4.37 14.60
CA LYS A 11 23.84 3.96 14.71
C LYS A 11 24.16 3.07 13.51
N LEU A 12 24.83 3.60 12.49
CA LEU A 12 25.54 2.76 11.54
C LEU A 12 26.86 2.35 12.22
N GLU A 13 27.03 1.05 12.48
CA GLU A 13 28.26 0.44 13.03
C GLU A 13 28.79 1.02 14.35
N GLY A 14 27.93 1.28 15.33
CA GLY A 14 28.43 1.57 16.67
C GLY A 14 29.14 2.93 16.85
N LYS A 15 29.28 3.76 15.81
CA LYS A 15 29.93 5.07 15.85
C LYS A 15 29.00 6.18 15.34
N ARG A 16 29.11 7.37 15.95
CA ARG A 16 28.42 8.57 15.44
C ARG A 16 28.93 8.86 14.02
N PRO A 17 28.06 9.15 13.03
CA PRO A 17 28.49 9.37 11.65
C PRO A 17 29.62 10.42 11.58
N PRO A 18 30.74 10.13 10.90
CA PRO A 18 31.88 11.05 10.89
C PRO A 18 31.51 12.34 10.14
N MET A 19 31.73 13.47 10.82
CA MET A 19 31.55 14.80 10.27
C MET A 19 32.78 15.15 9.42
N MET A 20 32.59 15.46 8.14
CA MET A 20 33.66 15.99 7.29
C MET A 20 34.14 17.36 7.83
N PRO A 21 35.35 17.85 7.51
CA PRO A 21 35.84 19.16 7.96
C PRO A 21 34.93 20.34 7.54
N THR A 22 34.08 20.14 6.55
CA THR A 22 33.01 21.05 6.10
C THR A 22 31.63 20.73 6.67
N GLY A 23 31.54 19.96 7.77
CA GLY A 23 30.32 19.76 8.54
C GLY A 23 29.24 18.87 7.89
N ARG A 24 29.54 18.11 6.83
CA ARG A 24 28.50 17.41 6.05
C ARG A 24 28.64 15.89 6.05
N THR A 25 27.78 15.21 6.82
CA THR A 25 27.20 13.91 6.45
C THR A 25 26.08 14.09 5.42
N ALA A 26 26.34 14.84 4.34
CA ALA A 26 25.30 15.35 3.43
C ALA A 26 25.47 14.91 1.97
N VAL A 27 26.30 13.91 1.70
CA VAL A 27 26.56 13.45 0.32
C VAL A 27 25.45 12.50 -0.17
N LYS A 28 24.82 11.73 0.72
CA LYS A 28 23.71 10.82 0.37
C LYS A 28 22.34 11.52 0.29
N THR A 29 22.15 12.66 0.95
CA THR A 29 20.85 13.38 1.00
C THR A 29 20.66 14.39 -0.14
N ALA A 30 21.72 15.09 -0.54
CA ALA A 30 21.63 16.14 -1.57
C ALA A 30 21.15 15.61 -2.94
N ARG A 31 21.59 14.41 -3.32
CA ARG A 31 21.25 13.81 -4.61
C ARG A 31 19.79 13.33 -4.68
N ILE A 32 19.29 12.74 -3.59
CA ILE A 32 17.92 12.22 -3.53
C ILE A 32 16.92 13.38 -3.48
N GLY A 33 17.19 14.43 -2.69
CA GLY A 33 16.28 15.57 -2.57
C GLY A 33 16.12 16.37 -3.86
N TYR A 34 17.20 16.53 -4.63
CA TYR A 34 17.12 17.16 -5.96
C TYR A 34 16.27 16.32 -6.92
N LEU A 35 16.51 15.00 -6.97
CA LEU A 35 15.75 14.09 -7.81
C LEU A 35 14.26 14.08 -7.44
N GLN A 36 13.95 14.00 -6.15
CA GLN A 36 12.57 14.04 -5.65
C GLN A 36 11.86 15.33 -6.09
N ARG A 37 12.52 16.49 -6.00
CA ARG A 37 11.93 17.77 -6.43
C ARG A 37 11.68 17.79 -7.94
N CYS A 38 12.62 17.30 -8.75
CA CYS A 38 12.45 17.22 -10.20
C CYS A 38 11.25 16.36 -10.58
N LEU A 39 11.13 15.18 -9.96
CA LEU A 39 10.00 14.28 -10.20
C LEU A 39 8.68 14.90 -9.73
N MET A 40 8.65 15.44 -8.51
CA MET A 40 7.44 16.03 -7.95
C MET A 40 6.95 17.23 -8.76
N LYS A 41 7.86 18.05 -9.30
CA LYS A 41 7.48 19.19 -10.15
C LYS A 41 6.93 18.74 -11.51
N HIS A 42 7.49 17.68 -12.10
CA HIS A 42 6.96 17.13 -13.35
C HIS A 42 5.59 16.48 -13.17
N PHE A 43 5.38 15.80 -12.04
CA PHE A 43 4.16 15.05 -11.77
C PHE A 43 3.07 15.82 -11.01
N GLU A 44 3.29 17.11 -10.69
CA GLU A 44 2.31 17.91 -9.94
C GLU A 44 0.96 18.08 -10.66
N GLY A 45 0.98 18.00 -11.99
CA GLY A 45 -0.18 18.20 -12.85
C GLY A 45 -0.91 16.92 -13.25
N LEU A 46 -0.50 15.74 -12.78
CA LEU A 46 -1.25 14.51 -13.08
C LEU A 46 -2.44 14.36 -12.15
N VAL A 47 -3.60 14.11 -12.76
CA VAL A 47 -4.85 13.86 -12.05
C VAL A 47 -5.57 12.69 -12.70
N VAL A 48 -6.28 11.91 -11.88
CA VAL A 48 -7.22 10.88 -12.35
C VAL A 48 -8.57 11.54 -12.62
N ASN A 49 -9.02 11.48 -13.86
CA ASN A 49 -10.31 12.01 -14.28
C ASN A 49 -11.44 11.03 -13.96
N TYR A 50 -12.70 11.51 -14.00
CA TYR A 50 -13.89 10.68 -13.74
C TYR A 50 -14.05 9.51 -14.72
N ASP A 51 -13.41 9.57 -15.88
CA ASP A 51 -13.35 8.49 -16.87
C ASP A 51 -12.28 7.43 -16.53
N LEU A 52 -11.71 7.46 -15.32
CA LEU A 52 -10.62 6.61 -14.82
C LEU A 52 -9.27 6.81 -15.53
N THR A 53 -9.21 7.70 -16.53
CA THR A 53 -7.96 8.01 -17.24
C THR A 53 -7.08 8.93 -16.41
N VAL A 54 -5.77 8.72 -16.47
CA VAL A 54 -4.78 9.62 -15.88
C VAL A 54 -4.36 10.64 -16.93
N ARG A 55 -4.66 11.90 -16.68
CA ARG A 55 -4.40 13.01 -17.60
C ARG A 55 -3.43 14.02 -17.01
N TYR A 56 -2.70 14.69 -17.90
CA TYR A 56 -1.91 15.88 -17.54
C TYR A 56 -2.79 17.13 -17.51
N SER A 57 -2.26 18.24 -16.97
CA SER A 57 -2.94 19.55 -16.97
C SER A 57 -3.36 20.03 -18.36
N ASP A 58 -2.64 19.59 -19.39
CA ASP A 58 -2.86 19.97 -20.79
C ASP A 58 -3.95 19.12 -21.46
N GLY A 59 -4.55 18.18 -20.73
CA GLY A 59 -5.62 17.29 -21.21
C GLY A 59 -5.13 16.05 -21.97
N SER A 60 -3.81 15.89 -22.14
CA SER A 60 -3.19 14.69 -22.72
C SER A 60 -3.37 13.48 -21.81
N VAL A 61 -3.72 12.34 -22.39
CA VAL A 61 -3.90 11.07 -21.67
C VAL A 61 -2.56 10.37 -21.57
N ILE A 62 -2.12 10.08 -20.34
CA ILE A 62 -0.88 9.37 -20.05
C ILE A 62 -1.15 7.88 -19.85
N GLN A 63 -2.22 7.56 -19.12
CA GLN A 63 -2.64 6.19 -18.84
C GLN A 63 -4.16 6.07 -18.93
N PHE A 64 -4.68 4.97 -19.48
CA PHE A 64 -6.12 4.74 -19.56
C PHE A 64 -6.75 4.37 -18.22
N GLN A 65 -6.01 3.70 -17.35
CA GLN A 65 -6.45 3.29 -16.02
C GLN A 65 -5.26 3.27 -15.06
N TYR A 66 -5.39 3.89 -13.89
CA TYR A 66 -4.29 4.00 -12.93
C TYR A 66 -3.72 2.63 -12.54
N GLY A 67 -2.43 2.41 -12.80
CA GLY A 67 -1.78 1.13 -12.50
C GLY A 67 -2.38 -0.07 -13.24
N GLU A 68 -3.08 0.15 -14.36
CA GLU A 68 -3.83 -0.84 -15.15
C GLU A 68 -5.05 -1.47 -14.43
N ASP A 69 -5.03 -1.56 -13.10
CA ASP A 69 -6.11 -2.13 -12.30
C ASP A 69 -7.10 -1.08 -11.76
N GLY A 70 -6.71 0.20 -11.72
CA GLY A 70 -7.51 1.31 -11.18
C GLY A 70 -7.67 1.26 -9.66
N LEU A 71 -6.87 0.42 -8.99
CA LEU A 71 -6.93 0.24 -7.55
C LEU A 71 -6.05 1.27 -6.82
N ALA A 72 -6.56 1.75 -5.69
CA ALA A 72 -5.83 2.66 -4.82
C ALA A 72 -4.92 1.88 -3.86
N VAL A 73 -3.66 2.30 -3.76
CA VAL A 73 -2.61 1.57 -3.03
C VAL A 73 -2.96 1.38 -1.54
N GLU A 74 -3.62 2.37 -0.95
CA GLU A 74 -4.04 2.36 0.45
C GLU A 74 -5.15 1.35 0.75
N LYS A 75 -5.93 0.93 -0.25
CA LYS A 75 -7.01 -0.05 -0.09
C LYS A 75 -6.56 -1.47 -0.41
N CYS A 76 -5.40 -1.63 -1.03
CA CYS A 76 -4.89 -2.92 -1.50
C CYS A 76 -4.12 -3.72 -0.45
N SER A 77 -3.96 -3.22 0.78
CA SER A 77 -3.12 -3.87 1.79
C SER A 77 -3.54 -5.30 2.10
N TYR A 78 -4.85 -5.59 2.10
CA TYR A 78 -5.42 -6.90 2.40
C TYR A 78 -5.70 -7.76 1.16
N LEU A 79 -5.37 -7.28 -0.05
CA LEU A 79 -5.63 -8.00 -1.30
C LEU A 79 -4.53 -9.04 -1.62
N LYS A 80 -3.63 -9.34 -0.68
CA LYS A 80 -2.61 -10.38 -0.84
C LYS A 80 -3.15 -11.72 -0.37
N GLU A 81 -2.67 -12.80 -0.99
CA GLU A 81 -3.11 -14.17 -0.68
C GLU A 81 -2.97 -14.54 0.80
N GLU A 82 -1.93 -14.01 1.46
CA GLU A 82 -1.66 -14.20 2.90
C GLU A 82 -2.81 -13.70 3.80
N TYR A 83 -3.55 -12.67 3.37
CA TYR A 83 -4.61 -12.04 4.17
C TYR A 83 -6.02 -12.48 3.77
N TYR A 84 -6.16 -13.35 2.76
CA TYR A 84 -7.47 -13.89 2.37
C TYR A 84 -8.18 -14.64 3.50
N PRO A 85 -7.53 -15.45 4.35
CA PRO A 85 -8.20 -16.09 5.48
C PRO A 85 -8.80 -15.08 6.46
N PHE A 86 -8.13 -13.94 6.67
CA PHE A 86 -8.63 -12.86 7.53
C PHE A 86 -9.86 -12.18 6.94
N LEU A 87 -9.88 -11.94 5.62
CA LEU A 87 -11.05 -11.38 4.94
C LEU A 87 -12.25 -12.33 4.97
N ILE A 88 -12.00 -13.63 4.77
CA ILE A 88 -13.05 -14.67 4.83
C ILE A 88 -13.63 -14.78 6.25
N ALA A 89 -12.77 -14.74 7.28
CA ALA A 89 -13.22 -14.79 8.66
C ALA A 89 -14.13 -13.61 9.05
N ASN A 90 -13.90 -12.43 8.45
CA ASN A 90 -14.64 -11.20 8.71
C ASN A 90 -15.68 -10.86 7.62
N GLN A 91 -16.03 -11.81 6.76
CA GLN A 91 -16.90 -11.55 5.60
C GLN A 91 -18.26 -10.95 5.96
N SER A 92 -18.82 -11.31 7.12
CA SER A 92 -20.14 -10.85 7.58
C SER A 92 -20.17 -9.38 7.99
N THR A 93 -19.01 -8.77 8.28
CA THR A 93 -18.92 -7.34 8.63
C THR A 93 -18.54 -6.48 7.42
N ILE A 94 -17.87 -7.08 6.43
CA ILE A 94 -17.39 -6.40 5.24
C ILE A 94 -18.48 -6.32 4.17
N LEU A 95 -19.24 -7.41 3.97
CA LEU A 95 -20.23 -7.53 2.91
C LEU A 95 -21.64 -7.46 3.46
N ARG A 96 -22.51 -6.71 2.78
CA ARG A 96 -23.95 -6.76 3.03
C ARG A 96 -24.52 -8.05 2.45
N GLN A 97 -25.60 -8.56 3.05
CA GLN A 97 -26.26 -9.81 2.61
C GLN A 97 -26.56 -9.81 1.09
N ASP A 98 -27.00 -8.68 0.56
CA ASP A 98 -27.41 -8.52 -0.84
C ASP A 98 -26.20 -8.56 -1.81
N GLU A 99 -25.04 -8.08 -1.37
CA GLU A 99 -23.80 -8.07 -2.15
C GLU A 99 -23.16 -9.47 -2.15
N TYR A 100 -23.31 -10.22 -1.06
CA TYR A 100 -22.77 -11.57 -0.93
C TYR A 100 -23.38 -12.52 -1.96
N SER A 101 -24.69 -12.45 -2.21
CA SER A 101 -25.34 -13.25 -3.26
C SER A 101 -24.75 -12.95 -4.64
N CYS A 102 -24.63 -11.67 -5.01
CA CYS A 102 -24.11 -11.28 -6.31
C CYS A 102 -22.65 -11.73 -6.52
N ILE A 103 -21.81 -11.65 -5.49
CA ILE A 103 -20.41 -12.08 -5.57
C ILE A 103 -20.30 -13.59 -5.77
N VAL A 104 -21.13 -14.37 -5.07
CA VAL A 104 -21.15 -15.84 -5.20
C VAL A 104 -21.61 -16.26 -6.61
N ASP A 105 -22.54 -15.52 -7.21
CA ASP A 105 -23.02 -15.76 -8.56
C ASP A 105 -21.97 -15.45 -9.64
N ILE A 106 -21.19 -14.38 -9.45
CA ILE A 106 -20.13 -13.96 -10.38
C ILE A 106 -18.90 -14.86 -10.27
N CYS A 107 -18.49 -15.22 -9.06
CA CYS A 107 -17.24 -15.95 -8.82
C CYS A 107 -17.38 -17.47 -9.00
N GLY A 108 -18.61 -18.01 -8.96
CA GLY A 108 -18.85 -19.44 -8.88
C GLY A 108 -18.47 -20.00 -7.51
N SER A 109 -19.14 -21.08 -7.10
CA SER A 109 -19.06 -21.68 -5.76
C SER A 109 -17.61 -21.99 -5.32
N THR A 110 -17.04 -21.16 -4.44
CA THR A 110 -15.66 -21.24 -3.90
C THR A 110 -15.44 -22.40 -2.92
N LYS A 111 -16.38 -23.35 -2.85
CA LYS A 111 -16.43 -24.38 -1.80
C LYS A 111 -15.29 -25.42 -1.85
N GLU A 112 -14.45 -25.43 -2.89
CA GLU A 112 -13.47 -26.52 -3.12
C GLU A 112 -11.99 -26.10 -3.16
N LYS A 113 -11.57 -24.99 -2.53
CA LYS A 113 -10.12 -24.77 -2.32
C LYS A 113 -9.67 -25.38 -0.97
N PRO A 114 -8.90 -26.50 -0.97
CA PRO A 114 -8.50 -27.21 0.26
C PRO A 114 -7.59 -26.39 1.19
N ILE A 115 -6.99 -25.31 0.68
CA ILE A 115 -6.11 -24.40 1.43
C ILE A 115 -6.87 -23.68 2.57
N ILE A 116 -8.19 -23.46 2.43
CA ILE A 116 -8.99 -22.63 3.36
C ILE A 116 -9.37 -23.39 4.64
N LYS A 117 -9.51 -24.72 4.60
CA LYS A 117 -9.95 -25.50 5.78
C LYS A 117 -8.84 -25.67 6.82
N THR A 118 -7.59 -25.80 6.39
CA THR A 118 -6.45 -26.07 7.28
C THR A 118 -6.06 -24.84 8.08
N GLN A 119 -6.03 -23.63 7.49
CA GLN A 119 -5.60 -22.42 8.20
C GLN A 119 -6.67 -21.82 9.12
N VAL A 120 -7.96 -21.98 8.80
CA VAL A 120 -9.08 -21.49 9.66
C VAL A 120 -9.18 -22.27 10.98
N GLN A 121 -8.69 -23.52 11.02
CA GLN A 121 -8.65 -24.32 12.26
C GLN A 121 -7.50 -23.91 13.21
N ASP A 122 -6.38 -23.38 12.68
CA ASP A 122 -5.24 -23.00 13.51
C ASP A 122 -5.42 -21.64 14.19
N VAL A 123 -6.02 -20.64 13.53
CA VAL A 123 -6.30 -19.33 14.14
C VAL A 123 -7.31 -19.41 15.30
N ARG A 124 -8.23 -20.40 15.26
CA ARG A 124 -9.19 -20.65 16.35
C ARG A 124 -8.58 -21.35 17.57
N ARG A 125 -7.37 -21.90 17.48
CA ARG A 125 -6.69 -22.54 18.62
C ARG A 125 -5.80 -21.58 19.41
N GLU A 126 -5.40 -20.45 18.82
CA GLU A 126 -4.53 -19.45 19.48
C GLU A 126 -5.32 -18.38 20.27
N THR A 127 -6.65 -18.38 20.19
CA THR A 127 -7.54 -17.38 20.84
C THR A 127 -8.46 -17.96 21.91
N ALA A 128 -8.15 -19.15 22.45
CA ALA A 128 -8.86 -19.80 23.57
C ALA A 128 -7.94 -20.04 24.78
#